data_AF-A0AAN4L8C5-F1
#
_entry.id   AF-A0AAN4L8C5-F1
#
_cell.length_a   1.000
_cell.length_b   1.000
_cell.length_c   1.000
_cell.angle_alpha   90.00
_cell.angle_beta   90.00
_cell.angle_gamma   90.00
#
_symmetry.space_group_name_H-M   'P 1'
#
loop_
_entity.id
_entity.type
_entity.pdbx_description
1 polymer ?
#
loop_
_entity_poly.entity_id
_entity_poly.type
_entity_poly.pdbx_seq_one_letter_code
_entity_poly.pdbx_strand_id
1 'polypeptide(L)'
;MTFALNIICTWVLLVASCSAVWWSFRTEKLITISWLAFLLPAVFQLVTAFRIGPGQAKSLIVFGCINLVFAALVGAGVWYLVQIANSYRRGK
;
A
#
# COMPACT_ATOMS: atom_id res chain seq x y z
N MET A 1 -22.03 12.72 -2.17
CA MET A 1 -20.75 13.45 -1.96
C MET A 1 -19.67 12.58 -1.31
N THR A 2 -20.01 11.62 -0.44
CA THR A 2 -19.07 10.70 0.25
C THR A 2 -18.21 9.83 -0.67
N PHE A 3 -18.74 9.36 -1.81
CA PHE A 3 -18.02 8.44 -2.70
C PHE A 3 -16.83 9.10 -3.42
N ALA A 4 -17.02 10.28 -4.01
CA ALA A 4 -15.94 11.01 -4.69
C ALA A 4 -14.84 11.45 -3.71
N LEU A 5 -15.23 11.85 -2.49
CA LEU A 5 -14.28 12.19 -1.42
C LEU A 5 -13.43 10.97 -1.03
N ASN A 6 -14.03 9.79 -0.89
CA ASN A 6 -13.31 8.55 -0.58
C ASN A 6 -12.28 8.21 -1.66
N ILE A 7 -12.63 8.39 -2.94
CA ILE A 7 -11.71 8.18 -4.06
C ILE A 7 -10.53 9.15 -3.94
N ILE A 8 -10.79 10.46 -3.78
CA ILE A 8 -9.74 11.48 -3.65
C ILE A 8 -8.83 11.17 -2.45
N CYS A 9 -9.40 10.85 -1.29
CA CYS A 9 -8.63 10.45 -0.11
C CYS A 9 -7.76 9.22 -0.36
N THR A 10 -8.25 8.24 -1.12
CA THR A 10 -7.46 7.05 -1.46
C THR A 10 -6.24 7.42 -2.32
N TRP A 11 -6.43 8.27 -3.33
CA TRP A 11 -5.32 8.74 -4.17
C TRP A 11 -4.28 9.53 -3.37
N VAL A 12 -4.73 10.39 -2.45
CA VAL A 12 -3.83 11.12 -1.54
C VAL A 12 -3.04 10.16 -0.64
N LEU A 13 -3.72 9.15 -0.06
CA LEU A 13 -3.07 8.11 0.76
C LEU A 13 -2.05 7.30 -0.04
N LEU A 14 -2.34 7.00 -1.31
CA LEU A 14 -1.42 6.28 -2.18
C LEU A 14 -0.16 7.11 -2.45
N VAL A 15 -0.31 8.40 -2.80
CA VAL A 15 0.83 9.31 -3.03
C VAL A 15 1.67 9.47 -1.77
N ALA A 16 1.03 9.62 -0.61
CA ALA A 16 1.72 9.67 0.68
C ALA A 16 2.50 8.38 0.96
N SER A 17 1.91 7.21 0.66
CA SER A 17 2.55 5.90 0.83
C SER A 17 3.78 5.75 -0.07
N CYS A 18 3.67 6.12 -1.35
CA CYS A 18 4.79 6.15 -2.27
C CYS A 18 5.93 7.06 -1.77
N SER A 19 5.58 8.22 -1.22
CA SER A 19 6.54 9.18 -0.69
C SER A 19 7.27 8.65 0.54
N ALA A 20 6.55 7.98 1.45
CA ALA A 20 7.12 7.35 2.65
C ALA A 20 8.09 6.21 2.30
N VAL A 21 7.73 5.41 1.29
CA VAL A 21 8.59 4.32 0.79
C VAL A 21 9.84 4.88 0.13
N TRP A 22 9.69 5.88 -0.74
CA TRP A 22 10.83 6.58 -1.36
C TRP A 22 11.79 7.16 -0.31
N TRP A 23 11.25 7.80 0.72
CA TRP A 23 12.05 8.34 1.82
C TRP A 23 12.79 7.24 2.60
N SER A 24 12.15 6.10 2.82
CA SER A 24 12.77 4.94 3.48
C SER A 24 13.92 4.37 2.67
N PHE A 25 13.78 4.30 1.34
CA PHE A 25 14.90 3.94 0.44
C PHE A 25 16.03 4.96 0.50
N ARG A 26 15.72 6.26 0.47
CA ARG A 26 16.72 7.34 0.52
C ARG A 26 17.52 7.35 1.83
N THR A 27 16.90 6.97 2.94
CA THR A 27 17.51 6.99 4.27
C THR A 27 18.13 5.65 4.68
N GLU A 28 18.03 4.62 3.82
CA GLU A 28 18.42 3.23 4.07
C GLU A 28 17.81 2.61 5.36
N LYS A 29 16.83 3.30 5.95
CA LYS A 29 16.18 2.89 7.20
C LYS A 29 14.76 2.44 6.87
N LEU A 30 14.31 1.38 7.54
CA LEU A 30 12.93 0.89 7.50
C LEU A 30 12.46 0.33 6.13
N ILE A 31 13.37 0.04 5.19
CA ILE A 31 13.01 -0.53 3.86
C ILE A 31 12.12 -1.78 3.99
N THR A 32 12.40 -2.65 4.96
CA THR A 32 11.63 -3.88 5.22
C THR A 32 10.20 -3.64 5.72
N ILE A 33 9.90 -2.44 6.23
CA ILE A 33 8.62 -2.12 6.89
C ILE A 33 7.86 -1.06 6.07
N SER A 34 8.55 -0.27 5.25
CA SER A 34 7.97 0.85 4.50
C SER A 34 6.87 0.45 3.53
N TRP A 35 6.93 -0.76 2.96
CA TRP A 35 5.90 -1.29 2.07
C TRP A 35 4.54 -1.47 2.76
N LEU A 36 4.49 -1.58 4.10
CA LEU A 36 3.22 -1.61 4.85
C LEU A 36 2.40 -0.33 4.67
N ALA A 37 3.02 0.79 4.27
CA ALA A 37 2.29 2.01 3.94
C ALA A 37 1.25 1.77 2.82
N PHE A 38 1.52 0.86 1.88
CA PHE A 38 0.58 0.51 0.81
C PHE A 38 -0.68 -0.23 1.31
N LEU A 39 -0.71 -0.72 2.56
CA LEU A 39 -1.92 -1.27 3.16
C LEU A 39 -2.91 -0.17 3.59
N LEU A 40 -2.44 1.05 3.88
CA LEU A 40 -3.29 2.16 4.33
C LEU A 40 -4.45 2.45 3.37
N PRO A 41 -4.24 2.62 2.05
CA PRO A 41 -5.35 2.83 1.12
C PRO A 41 -6.30 1.63 1.04
N ALA A 42 -5.78 0.40 1.11
CA ALA A 42 -6.62 -0.81 1.09
C ALA A 42 -7.52 -0.91 2.33
N VAL A 43 -6.96 -0.72 3.52
CA VAL A 43 -7.72 -0.75 4.79
C VAL A 43 -8.74 0.39 4.84
N PHE A 44 -8.36 1.59 4.40
CA PHE A 44 -9.28 2.73 4.34
C PHE A 44 -10.49 2.47 3.43
N GLN A 45 -10.27 1.89 2.24
CA GLN A 45 -11.36 1.53 1.33
C GLN A 45 -12.25 0.43 1.89
N LEU A 46 -11.67 -0.53 2.60
CA LEU A 46 -12.40 -1.66 3.17
C LEU A 46 -13.27 -1.21 4.35
N VAL A 47 -12.74 -0.34 5.22
CA VAL A 47 -13.50 0.27 6.34
C VAL A 47 -14.62 1.19 5.82
N THR A 48 -14.34 1.99 4.78
CA THR A 48 -15.39 2.85 4.19
C THR A 48 -16.46 2.05 3.46
N ALA A 49 -16.12 0.91 2.85
CA ALA A 49 -17.09 -0.01 2.26
C ALA A 49 -18.06 -0.57 3.30
N PHE A 50 -17.59 -0.94 4.48
CA PHE A 50 -18.45 -1.44 5.57
C PHE A 50 -19.41 -0.37 6.13
N ARG A 51 -19.09 0.92 5.97
CA ARG A 51 -19.94 2.04 6.43
C ARG A 51 -20.96 2.49 5.39
N ILE A 52 -20.85 2.06 4.14
CA ILE A 52 -21.72 2.48 3.04
C ILE A 52 -22.64 1.31 2.65
N GLY A 53 -23.91 1.60 2.38
CA GLY A 53 -24.91 0.59 2.00
C GLY A 53 -24.52 -0.25 0.76
N PRO A 54 -25.18 -1.40 0.56
CA PRO A 54 -24.72 -2.49 -0.32
C PRO A 54 -24.50 -2.08 -1.79
N GLY A 55 -25.18 -1.05 -2.28
CA GLY A 55 -25.08 -0.58 -3.67
C GLY A 55 -23.71 0.01 -4.05
N GLN A 56 -23.05 0.74 -3.14
CA GLN A 56 -21.73 1.34 -3.39
C GLN A 56 -20.58 0.54 -2.75
N ALA A 57 -20.89 -0.32 -1.78
CA ALA A 57 -19.91 -1.19 -1.13
C ALA A 57 -19.22 -2.13 -2.11
N LYS A 58 -19.94 -2.66 -3.11
CA LYS A 58 -19.37 -3.62 -4.09
C LYS A 58 -18.18 -3.05 -4.86
N SER A 59 -18.26 -1.79 -5.29
CA SER A 59 -17.18 -1.11 -6.01
C SER A 59 -15.97 -0.84 -5.08
N LEU A 60 -16.23 -0.36 -3.86
CA LEU A 60 -15.18 -0.08 -2.87
C LEU A 60 -14.45 -1.36 -2.42
N ILE A 61 -15.16 -2.48 -2.29
CA ILE A 61 -14.56 -3.78 -1.96
C ILE A 61 -13.63 -4.24 -3.08
N VAL A 62 -14.06 -4.16 -4.35
CA VAL A 62 -13.23 -4.55 -5.50
C VAL A 62 -11.96 -3.69 -5.56
N PHE A 63 -12.09 -2.37 -5.44
CA PHE A 63 -10.93 -1.47 -5.39
C PHE A 63 -10.01 -1.76 -4.20
N GLY A 64 -10.58 -2.04 -3.02
CA GLY A 64 -9.82 -2.42 -1.83
C GLY A 64 -9.03 -3.70 -2.04
N CYS A 65 -9.63 -4.73 -2.66
CA CYS A 65 -8.95 -5.97 -3.03
C CYS A 65 -7.80 -5.73 -4.03
N ILE A 66 -8.00 -4.90 -5.05
CA ILE A 66 -6.94 -4.55 -6.01
C ILE A 66 -5.76 -3.88 -5.29
N ASN A 67 -6.04 -2.93 -4.40
CA ASN A 67 -5.01 -2.27 -3.61
C ASN A 67 -4.28 -3.23 -2.67
N LEU A 68 -4.98 -4.21 -2.11
CA LEU A 68 -4.40 -5.24 -1.26
C LEU A 68 -3.46 -6.17 -2.04
N VAL A 69 -3.84 -6.55 -3.27
CA VAL A 69 -2.95 -7.30 -4.18
C VAL A 69 -1.72 -6.47 -4.54
N PHE A 70 -1.89 -5.18 -4.84
CA PHE A 70 -0.76 -4.28 -5.09
C PHE A 70 0.19 -4.20 -3.88
N ALA A 71 -0.34 -4.04 -2.67
CA ALA A 71 0.45 -4.03 -1.45
C ALA A 71 1.24 -5.35 -1.27
N ALA A 72 0.61 -6.50 -1.55
CA ALA A 72 1.27 -7.80 -1.47
C ALA A 72 2.40 -7.95 -2.51
N LEU A 73 2.16 -7.53 -3.75
CA LEU A 73 3.18 -7.55 -4.82
C LEU A 73 4.37 -6.64 -4.47
N VAL A 74 4.11 -5.43 -3.98
CA VAL A 74 5.17 -4.51 -3.54
C VAL A 74 5.93 -5.09 -2.36
N GLY A 75 5.24 -5.66 -1.37
CA GLY A 75 5.89 -6.32 -0.22
C GLY A 75 6.79 -7.48 -0.65
N ALA A 76 6.32 -8.34 -1.56
CA ALA A 76 7.11 -9.43 -2.12
C ALA A 76 8.34 -8.91 -2.89
N GLY A 77 8.18 -7.85 -3.68
CA GLY A 77 9.28 -7.21 -4.41
C GLY A 77 10.34 -6.63 -3.47
N VAL A 78 9.92 -5.90 -2.42
CA VAL A 78 10.84 -5.36 -1.41
C VAL A 78 11.56 -6.47 -0.67
N TRP A 79 10.85 -7.53 -0.28
CA TRP A 79 11.46 -8.70 0.37
C TRP A 79 12.54 -9.34 -0.50
N TYR A 80 12.27 -9.52 -1.79
CA TYR A 80 13.21 -10.06 -2.75
C TYR A 80 14.45 -9.17 -2.93
N LEU A 81 14.28 -7.85 -3.02
CA LEU A 81 15.40 -6.90 -3.10
C LEU A 81 16.28 -6.94 -1.85
N VAL A 82 15.68 -7.03 -0.66
CA VAL A 82 16.41 -7.13 0.62
C VAL A 82 17.19 -8.44 0.70
N GLN A 83 16.60 -9.56 0.25
CA GLN A 83 17.28 -10.86 0.15
C GLN A 83 18.50 -10.78 -0.77
N ILE A 84 18.35 -10.21 -1.97
CA ILE A 84 19.47 -10.02 -2.91
C ILE A 84 20.56 -9.16 -2.26
N ALA A 85 20.21 -8.02 -1.67
CA ALA A 85 21.17 -7.13 -1.04
C ALA A 85 21.97 -7.84 0.08
N ASN A 86 21.29 -8.65 0.90
CA ASN A 86 21.94 -9.43 1.95
C ASN A 86 22.84 -10.54 1.40
N SER A 87 22.43 -11.24 0.33
CA SER A 87 23.26 -12.24 -0.33
C SER A 87 24.52 -11.64 -0.94
N TYR A 88 24.42 -10.47 -1.59
CA TYR A 88 25.58 -9.73 -2.09
C TYR A 88 26.54 -9.32 -0.97
N ARG A 89 26.02 -8.98 0.21
CA ARG A 89 26.83 -8.58 1.36
C ARG A 89 27.56 -9.75 2.02
N ARG A 90 27.02 -10.98 1.94
CA ARG A 90 27.63 -12.22 2.47
C ARG A 90 28.65 -12.87 1.52
N GLY A 91 28.58 -12.57 0.22
CA GLY A 91 29.53 -13.07 -0.78
C GLY A 91 30.83 -12.27 -0.87
N LYS A 92 30.91 -11.15 -0.15
CA LYS A 92 32.15 -10.43 0.19
C LYS A 92 32.59 -10.85 1.58
#